data_AF-A0AAW2T2Z6-F1
#
_entry.id   AF-A0AAW2T2Z6-F1
#
_cell.length_a   1.000
_cell.length_b   1.000
_cell.length_c   1.000
_cell.angle_alpha   90.00
_cell.angle_beta   90.00
_cell.angle_gamma   90.00
#
_symmetry.space_group_name_H-M   'P 1'
#
loop_
_entity.id
_entity.type
_entity.pdbx_description
1 polymer ?
#
loop_
_entity_poly.entity_id
_entity_poly.type
_entity_poly.pdbx_seq_one_letter_code
_entity_poly.pdbx_strand_id
1 'polypeptide(L)'
;MEMGGRNKFIVEIEEAKEAKDGKPSVGPVYRNVLVKDGFRPLPQGLESCWDSFWVADVGSMVQIAHAGLSACRPAMHMVSIVYLYTTLWVLVLWSYIICHAEVSIAFVEESKISEGMNKQFDIPIKKKADICTIMYTSGTTGDPKGVMISNESILSIISGVNHHLESMNQEFSETDVFLSYLPLAHIFDRVIEELFISKGASIGFWHKDIKQLLDDIKELKPTVLCAVPRVLDRIYAGLLGKLSSAGVLRHTLFNAAIPSKCYLLPKIQAFLEKEHLTTAKLRYMSKGYKHVEAAPLFDKLIFNKVKEGLGGNLRLILSGAAPLSSSVETFLRVVTCAHVLQGYGLTETCAASFVARPDDLTMINTVGPPLPVVDICLESVPEMGYDALSRTTPRGEICIRGKCLFSGYYKRDDLTKEVMTNEWFHTGDIGEWQPDGSMKIIDRKKNIFKLSQGEYVSVENLESIYSLSSSIDAIWIYGNSYGSFLVAVVNPNIETLKQWAEVNEVSEDFSTICEDPRARKYILGELTKIGKENKLRGFEFIKAVHLDPIPFDMERDLLTPTYKKKRNQFYKYYQNVIEDMYKSTK
;
A
#
# COMPACT_ATOMS: atom_id res chain seq x y z
N MET A 1 -27.65 -27.15 14.88
CA MET A 1 -27.77 -25.73 15.27
C MET A 1 -26.64 -25.46 16.25
N GLU A 2 -25.49 -25.04 15.73
CA GLU A 2 -24.29 -24.76 16.52
C GLU A 2 -23.91 -23.29 16.39
N MET A 3 -23.43 -22.75 17.51
CA MET A 3 -23.32 -21.33 17.80
C MET A 3 -22.32 -20.60 16.90
N GLY A 4 -22.75 -19.43 16.38
CA GLY A 4 -21.88 -18.27 16.13
C GLY A 4 -20.85 -18.39 14.99
N GLY A 5 -21.31 -18.62 13.76
CA GLY A 5 -20.44 -18.67 12.58
C GLY A 5 -19.73 -17.33 12.32
N ARG A 6 -18.44 -17.24 12.64
CA ARG A 6 -17.54 -16.27 11.96
C ARG A 6 -17.59 -16.62 10.48
N ASN A 7 -17.89 -15.65 9.62
CA ASN A 7 -17.93 -15.88 8.17
C ASN A 7 -16.53 -16.32 7.71
N LYS A 8 -16.34 -17.62 7.47
CA LYS A 8 -15.08 -18.13 6.92
C LYS A 8 -15.01 -17.71 5.46
N PHE A 9 -14.04 -16.87 5.11
CA PHE A 9 -13.89 -16.35 3.74
C PHE A 9 -13.21 -17.34 2.78
N ILE A 10 -12.74 -18.46 3.31
CA ILE A 10 -12.00 -19.48 2.60
C ILE A 10 -12.68 -20.84 2.72
N VAL A 11 -12.55 -21.63 1.67
CA VAL A 11 -12.93 -23.04 1.63
C VAL A 11 -11.69 -23.89 1.45
N GLU A 12 -11.60 -25.00 2.17
CA GLU A 12 -10.55 -25.99 1.99
C GLU A 12 -10.87 -26.81 0.75
N ILE A 13 -9.90 -26.96 -0.15
CA ILE A 13 -10.06 -27.68 -1.42
C ILE A 13 -9.07 -28.84 -1.58
N GLU A 14 -7.96 -28.85 -0.83
CA GLU A 14 -7.04 -29.97 -0.74
C GLU A 14 -6.58 -30.11 0.71
N GLU A 15 -6.46 -31.36 1.19
CA GLU A 15 -6.01 -31.65 2.54
C GLU A 15 -4.53 -31.30 2.74
N ALA A 16 -4.15 -31.09 4.01
CA ALA A 16 -2.77 -30.87 4.39
C ALA A 16 -1.88 -32.10 4.12
N LYS A 17 -0.59 -31.86 3.88
CA LYS A 17 0.41 -32.89 3.60
C LYS A 17 1.51 -32.83 4.66
N GLU A 18 1.71 -33.92 5.39
CA GLU A 18 2.81 -34.04 6.35
C GLU A 18 4.18 -34.09 5.66
N ALA A 19 5.23 -33.79 6.42
CA ALA A 19 6.60 -33.83 5.92
C ALA A 19 6.97 -35.24 5.47
N LYS A 20 7.51 -35.38 4.26
CA LYS A 20 7.90 -36.67 3.68
C LYS A 20 9.08 -36.50 2.74
N ASP A 21 10.00 -37.47 2.73
CA ASP A 21 11.14 -37.55 1.81
C ASP A 21 12.00 -36.26 1.78
N GLY A 22 12.20 -35.64 2.95
CA GLY A 22 12.97 -34.41 3.10
C GLY A 22 12.25 -33.12 2.67
N LYS A 23 10.98 -33.20 2.24
CA LYS A 23 10.14 -32.03 1.97
C LYS A 23 9.44 -31.55 3.24
N PRO A 24 9.32 -30.23 3.47
CA PRO A 24 8.57 -29.68 4.60
C PRO A 24 7.09 -30.04 4.52
N SER A 25 6.39 -29.97 5.65
CA SER A 25 4.94 -30.12 5.66
C SER A 25 4.27 -28.92 4.99
N VAL A 26 3.15 -29.17 4.32
CA VAL A 26 2.34 -28.16 3.63
C VAL A 26 0.95 -28.20 4.24
N GLY A 27 0.45 -27.04 4.68
CA GLY A 27 -0.91 -26.88 5.19
C GLY A 27 -1.98 -27.16 4.12
N PRO A 28 -3.27 -27.15 4.50
CA PRO A 28 -4.35 -27.32 3.55
C PRO A 28 -4.33 -26.24 2.46
N VAL A 29 -4.84 -26.58 1.28
CA VAL A 29 -5.03 -25.60 0.21
C VAL A 29 -6.38 -24.93 0.40
N TYR A 30 -6.35 -23.61 0.45
CA TYR A 30 -7.51 -22.76 0.60
C TYR A 30 -7.79 -21.95 -0.66
N ARG A 31 -9.08 -21.82 -0.97
CA ARG A 31 -9.61 -20.97 -2.04
C ARG A 31 -10.61 -19.98 -1.47
N ASN A 32 -10.75 -18.82 -2.11
CA ASN A 32 -11.80 -17.87 -1.75
C ASN A 32 -13.21 -18.51 -1.90
N VAL A 33 -14.07 -18.31 -0.90
CA VAL A 33 -15.45 -18.82 -0.88
C VAL A 33 -16.31 -18.42 -2.09
N LEU A 34 -16.04 -17.25 -2.69
CA LEU A 34 -16.73 -16.73 -3.89
C LEU A 34 -16.54 -17.61 -5.14
N VAL A 35 -15.50 -18.43 -5.14
CA VAL A 35 -15.12 -19.32 -6.27
C VAL A 35 -14.88 -20.75 -5.78
N LYS A 36 -15.63 -21.18 -4.76
CA LYS A 36 -15.50 -22.53 -4.17
C LYS A 36 -15.54 -23.65 -5.23
N ASP A 37 -16.36 -23.49 -6.26
CA ASP A 37 -16.59 -24.48 -7.33
C ASP A 37 -15.62 -24.30 -8.53
N GLY A 38 -14.62 -23.43 -8.41
CA GLY A 38 -13.61 -23.16 -9.45
C GLY A 38 -13.54 -21.69 -9.86
N PHE A 39 -12.43 -21.32 -10.49
CA PHE A 39 -12.24 -19.96 -11.02
C PHE A 39 -13.18 -19.67 -12.18
N ARG A 40 -13.71 -18.45 -12.23
CA ARG A 40 -14.49 -18.00 -13.38
C ARG A 40 -13.58 -17.88 -14.61
N PRO A 41 -14.07 -18.21 -15.81
CA PRO A 41 -13.34 -17.93 -17.03
C PRO A 41 -13.17 -16.42 -17.19
N LEU A 42 -12.06 -16.01 -17.82
CA LEU A 42 -11.87 -14.61 -18.24
C LEU A 42 -12.99 -14.19 -19.20
N PRO A 43 -13.35 -12.89 -19.24
CA PRO A 43 -14.36 -12.39 -20.17
C PRO A 43 -14.09 -12.83 -21.61
N GLN A 44 -15.14 -13.31 -22.28
CA GLN A 44 -15.06 -13.78 -23.66
C GLN A 44 -14.74 -12.59 -24.59
N GLY A 45 -13.79 -12.77 -25.50
CA GLY A 45 -13.38 -11.72 -26.46
C GLY A 45 -12.24 -10.82 -25.98
N LEU A 46 -11.80 -10.92 -24.72
CA LEU A 46 -10.57 -10.27 -24.25
C LEU A 46 -9.40 -11.24 -24.37
N GLU A 47 -8.54 -11.03 -25.36
CA GLU A 47 -7.31 -11.79 -25.57
C GLU A 47 -6.06 -11.04 -25.08
N SER A 48 -6.15 -9.73 -24.91
CA SER A 48 -5.07 -8.86 -24.45
C SER A 48 -5.56 -7.70 -23.58
N CYS A 49 -4.66 -7.10 -22.80
CA CYS A 49 -4.98 -5.85 -22.07
C CYS A 49 -5.36 -4.70 -23.00
N TRP A 50 -4.95 -4.76 -24.27
CA TRP A 50 -5.35 -3.79 -25.28
C TRP A 50 -6.84 -3.83 -25.60
N ASP A 51 -7.46 -5.00 -25.46
CA ASP A 51 -8.89 -5.17 -25.75
C ASP A 51 -9.75 -4.41 -24.72
N SER A 52 -9.21 -4.13 -23.53
CA SER A 52 -9.86 -3.27 -22.52
C SER A 52 -10.10 -1.85 -23.02
N PHE A 53 -9.25 -1.31 -23.91
CA PHE A 53 -9.47 0.00 -24.52
C PHE A 53 -10.66 0.00 -25.49
N TRP A 54 -10.95 -1.14 -26.11
CA TRP A 54 -12.08 -1.29 -27.03
C TRP A 54 -13.40 -1.50 -26.28
N VAL A 55 -13.38 -2.21 -25.15
CA VAL A 55 -14.58 -2.45 -24.32
C VAL A 55 -15.13 -1.16 -23.71
N ALA A 56 -14.27 -0.19 -23.39
CA ALA A 56 -14.69 1.13 -22.95
C ALA A 56 -15.49 1.91 -24.02
N ASP A 57 -15.49 1.47 -25.28
CA ASP A 57 -16.04 2.21 -26.44
C ASP A 57 -17.36 1.60 -27.00
N VAL A 58 -17.81 0.43 -26.53
CA VAL A 58 -18.93 -0.31 -27.18
C VAL A 58 -20.34 0.21 -26.80
N GLY A 59 -20.43 1.32 -26.08
CA GLY A 59 -21.72 1.97 -25.75
C GLY A 59 -22.09 3.19 -26.62
N SER A 60 -21.18 3.72 -27.43
CA SER A 60 -21.33 5.08 -27.98
C SER A 60 -20.72 5.29 -29.36
N MET A 61 -20.74 4.27 -30.21
CA MET A 61 -20.41 4.44 -31.63
C MET A 61 -21.68 4.77 -32.44
N VAL A 62 -22.00 6.06 -32.61
CA VAL A 62 -22.55 6.69 -33.84
C VAL A 62 -22.73 8.21 -33.60
N GLN A 63 -22.19 9.01 -34.54
CA GLN A 63 -22.19 10.50 -34.65
C GLN A 63 -21.14 11.19 -33.74
N ILE A 64 -20.22 12.01 -34.23
CA ILE A 64 -20.40 13.19 -35.09
C ILE A 64 -19.13 13.46 -35.92
N ALA A 65 -19.28 13.52 -37.25
CA ALA A 65 -18.36 14.24 -38.14
C ALA A 65 -19.21 15.10 -39.08
N HIS A 66 -19.73 16.23 -38.57
CA HIS A 66 -20.11 17.45 -39.31
C HIS A 66 -21.04 18.34 -38.47
N ALA A 67 -20.45 19.29 -37.73
CA ALA A 67 -21.02 20.58 -37.31
C ALA A 67 -20.00 21.18 -36.31
N GLY A 68 -19.17 22.17 -36.64
CA GLY A 68 -19.52 23.40 -37.32
C GLY A 68 -20.27 24.31 -36.36
N LEU A 69 -19.54 25.01 -35.48
CA LEU A 69 -19.91 26.28 -34.83
C LEU A 69 -21.42 26.54 -34.66
N SER A 70 -21.99 26.21 -33.51
CA SER A 70 -22.93 27.05 -32.72
C SER A 70 -23.90 26.22 -31.85
N ALA A 71 -24.04 26.66 -30.59
CA ALA A 71 -25.11 26.38 -29.63
C ALA A 71 -25.14 25.03 -28.86
N CYS A 72 -25.08 25.18 -27.52
CA CYS A 72 -25.63 24.32 -26.46
C CYS A 72 -24.95 22.99 -26.08
N ARG A 73 -24.51 22.93 -24.80
CA ARG A 73 -24.16 21.74 -23.98
C ARG A 73 -25.38 20.80 -23.76
N PRO A 74 -25.25 19.59 -23.14
CA PRO A 74 -24.04 18.87 -22.66
C PRO A 74 -23.96 17.39 -23.13
N ALA A 75 -22.88 16.70 -22.72
CA ALA A 75 -22.61 15.26 -22.78
C ALA A 75 -21.94 14.75 -24.08
N MET A 76 -20.61 14.75 -24.06
CA MET A 76 -19.80 13.86 -24.89
C MET A 76 -18.73 13.26 -23.97
N HIS A 77 -18.91 11.99 -23.63
CA HIS A 77 -17.93 11.18 -22.93
C HIS A 77 -16.89 10.71 -23.96
N MET A 78 -15.79 11.46 -24.03
CA MET A 78 -14.54 11.06 -24.67
C MET A 78 -13.53 10.79 -23.56
N VAL A 79 -12.58 9.87 -23.78
CA VAL A 79 -11.25 10.00 -23.14
C VAL A 79 -10.70 11.35 -23.55
N SER A 80 -10.96 12.34 -22.71
CA SER A 80 -10.68 13.73 -22.99
C SER A 80 -9.30 14.01 -22.47
N ILE A 81 -8.38 14.21 -23.40
CA ILE A 81 -7.13 14.86 -23.10
C ILE A 81 -7.45 16.35 -22.84
N VAL A 82 -7.63 16.71 -21.57
CA VAL A 82 -7.94 18.10 -21.17
C VAL A 82 -6.64 18.87 -20.92
N TYR A 83 -6.38 19.87 -21.77
CA TYR A 83 -5.34 20.87 -21.53
C TYR A 83 -5.75 21.75 -20.34
N LEU A 84 -5.10 21.58 -19.20
CA LEU A 84 -5.15 22.53 -18.10
C LEU A 84 -4.13 23.64 -18.35
N TYR A 85 -4.49 24.69 -19.09
CA TYR A 85 -3.94 26.01 -18.83
C TYR A 85 -4.97 27.11 -19.10
N THR A 86 -5.10 27.96 -18.08
CA THR A 86 -5.82 29.20 -18.06
C THR A 86 -5.28 30.19 -19.10
N THR A 87 -6.23 30.93 -19.66
CA THR A 87 -6.10 32.05 -20.59
C THR A 87 -4.89 32.97 -20.36
N LEU A 88 -4.00 33.07 -21.34
CA LEU A 88 -3.35 34.33 -21.73
C LEU A 88 -2.85 34.23 -23.17
N TRP A 89 -3.06 35.33 -23.88
CA TRP A 89 -2.96 35.47 -25.32
C TRP A 89 -1.54 35.23 -25.87
N VAL A 90 -1.49 34.50 -26.98
CA VAL A 90 -0.52 34.61 -28.09
C VAL A 90 0.90 34.03 -27.88
N LEU A 91 1.25 33.18 -28.84
CA LEU A 91 2.57 32.62 -29.23
C LEU A 91 3.04 31.32 -28.56
N VAL A 92 2.83 30.23 -29.31
CA VAL A 92 3.68 29.04 -29.50
C VAL A 92 4.20 28.38 -28.22
N LEU A 93 3.48 27.34 -27.77
CA LEU A 93 4.01 26.36 -26.82
C LEU A 93 3.77 24.95 -27.35
N TRP A 94 4.87 24.28 -27.66
CA TRP A 94 4.97 22.83 -27.76
C TRP A 94 4.88 22.23 -26.36
N SER A 95 4.02 21.24 -26.11
CA SER A 95 4.23 20.10 -25.17
C SER A 95 2.99 19.20 -25.05
N TYR A 96 3.22 17.89 -24.99
CA TYR A 96 2.30 16.78 -25.23
C TYR A 96 1.69 16.17 -23.95
N ILE A 97 0.59 15.43 -24.12
CA ILE A 97 -0.05 14.62 -23.07
C ILE A 97 0.57 13.22 -22.99
N ILE A 98 0.80 12.78 -21.75
CA ILE A 98 1.40 11.50 -21.40
C ILE A 98 0.30 10.43 -21.41
N CYS A 99 0.31 9.56 -22.41
CA CYS A 99 -0.24 8.21 -22.32
C CYS A 99 0.95 7.24 -22.32
N HIS A 100 1.11 6.38 -21.30
CA HIS A 100 2.14 5.36 -21.36
C HIS A 100 1.69 3.98 -20.89
N ALA A 101 1.65 3.09 -21.87
CA ALA A 101 1.78 1.65 -21.79
C ALA A 101 2.27 1.20 -23.17
N GLU A 102 3.58 0.95 -23.37
CA GLU A 102 4.18 0.57 -24.67
C GLU A 102 3.63 1.30 -25.92
N VAL A 103 3.38 2.60 -25.79
CA VAL A 103 3.35 3.45 -26.97
C VAL A 103 4.81 3.59 -27.36
N SER A 104 5.25 2.84 -28.39
CA SER A 104 6.18 3.45 -29.33
C SER A 104 5.56 4.79 -29.65
N ILE A 105 6.12 5.89 -29.11
CA ILE A 105 5.64 7.23 -29.45
C ILE A 105 5.95 7.40 -30.92
N ALA A 106 5.01 6.97 -31.75
CA ALA A 106 4.94 7.38 -33.12
C ALA A 106 4.48 8.82 -33.03
N PHE A 107 5.44 9.74 -33.13
CA PHE A 107 5.16 11.10 -33.53
C PHE A 107 4.64 11.01 -34.97
N VAL A 108 3.33 10.80 -35.11
CA VAL A 108 2.69 10.84 -36.41
C VAL A 108 2.39 12.30 -36.68
N GLU A 109 3.09 12.89 -37.66
CA GLU A 109 2.68 14.17 -38.22
C GLU A 109 1.20 14.05 -38.62
N GLU A 110 0.37 15.02 -38.22
CA GLU A 110 -1.07 15.03 -38.51
C GLU A 110 -1.38 14.83 -40.00
N SER A 111 -0.49 15.31 -40.88
CA SER A 111 -0.52 15.10 -42.33
C SER A 111 -0.49 13.61 -42.72
N LYS A 112 0.27 12.77 -42.00
CA LYS A 112 0.43 11.34 -42.28
C LYS A 112 -0.68 10.46 -41.70
N ILE A 113 -1.50 10.96 -40.79
CA ILE A 113 -2.68 10.24 -40.28
C ILE A 113 -3.63 9.96 -41.45
N SER A 114 -3.85 10.95 -42.33
CA SER A 114 -4.68 10.80 -43.53
C SER A 114 -4.13 9.76 -44.54
N GLU A 115 -2.80 9.60 -44.62
CA GLU A 115 -2.14 8.58 -45.45
C GLU A 115 -2.30 7.14 -44.90
N GLY A 116 -2.54 7.02 -43.59
CA GLY A 116 -2.74 5.75 -42.90
C GLY A 116 -4.20 5.30 -42.79
N MET A 117 -5.17 6.23 -42.83
CA MET A 117 -6.60 5.93 -42.65
C MET A 117 -7.19 4.96 -43.70
N ASN A 118 -6.59 4.88 -44.88
CA ASN A 118 -7.00 3.94 -45.94
C ASN A 118 -6.09 2.72 -46.08
N LYS A 119 -5.14 2.51 -45.16
CA LYS A 119 -4.23 1.36 -45.17
C LYS A 119 -4.68 0.36 -44.11
N GLN A 120 -5.00 -0.85 -44.54
CA GLN A 120 -5.09 -2.00 -43.64
C GLN A 120 -3.68 -2.43 -43.25
N PHE A 121 -3.42 -2.46 -41.94
CA PHE A 121 -2.22 -3.07 -41.39
C PHE A 121 -2.62 -4.43 -40.82
N ASP A 122 -1.86 -5.47 -41.15
CA ASP A 122 -1.97 -6.76 -40.46
C ASP A 122 -1.44 -6.60 -39.04
N ILE A 123 -2.34 -6.35 -38.09
CA ILE A 123 -2.00 -6.33 -36.67
C ILE A 123 -1.85 -7.79 -36.23
N PRO A 124 -0.73 -8.17 -35.58
CA PRO A 124 -0.56 -9.53 -35.09
C PRO A 124 -1.69 -9.90 -34.12
N ILE A 125 -2.22 -11.11 -34.29
CA ILE A 125 -3.23 -11.67 -33.38
C ILE A 125 -2.59 -11.80 -32.00
N LYS A 126 -3.08 -11.01 -31.05
CA LYS A 126 -2.64 -11.05 -29.65
C LYS A 126 -3.28 -12.25 -28.96
N LYS A 127 -2.50 -13.01 -28.19
CA LYS A 127 -2.96 -14.15 -27.40
C LYS A 127 -2.82 -13.85 -25.91
N LYS A 128 -3.67 -14.49 -25.10
CA LYS A 128 -3.61 -14.41 -23.63
C LYS A 128 -2.23 -14.77 -23.05
N ALA A 129 -1.57 -15.77 -23.63
CA ALA A 129 -0.26 -16.23 -23.15
C ALA A 129 0.90 -15.31 -23.56
N ASP A 130 0.68 -14.36 -24.47
CA ASP A 130 1.75 -13.45 -24.90
C ASP A 130 2.19 -12.56 -23.73
N ILE A 131 3.51 -12.40 -23.59
CA ILE A 131 4.10 -11.47 -22.62
C ILE A 131 3.78 -10.06 -23.05
N CYS A 132 3.12 -9.30 -22.18
CA CYS A 132 2.74 -7.92 -22.43
C CYS A 132 3.65 -6.90 -21.73
N THR A 133 4.38 -7.31 -20.68
CA THR A 133 5.32 -6.44 -19.98
C THR A 133 6.39 -7.26 -19.28
N ILE A 134 7.63 -6.77 -19.30
CA ILE A 134 8.71 -7.26 -18.44
C ILE A 134 9.00 -6.19 -17.39
N MET A 135 8.72 -6.49 -16.13
CA MET A 135 8.86 -5.51 -15.05
C MET A 135 10.01 -5.86 -14.13
N TYR A 136 10.98 -4.96 -13.99
CA TYR A 136 12.17 -5.22 -13.19
C TYR A 136 11.90 -5.01 -11.70
N THR A 137 12.23 -6.03 -10.90
CA THR A 137 12.18 -5.97 -9.44
C THR A 137 13.57 -6.15 -8.84
N SER A 138 13.97 -5.24 -7.96
CA SER A 138 15.17 -5.39 -7.14
C SER A 138 14.80 -6.21 -5.90
N GLY A 139 14.97 -7.52 -5.97
CA GLY A 139 14.87 -8.39 -4.79
C GLY A 139 15.97 -8.08 -3.77
N THR A 140 15.92 -8.73 -2.61
CA THR A 140 16.91 -8.61 -1.52
C THR A 140 18.34 -9.00 -1.92
N THR A 141 18.51 -9.59 -3.11
CA THR A 141 19.80 -10.06 -3.66
C THR A 141 20.58 -9.00 -4.43
N GLY A 142 20.04 -7.79 -4.64
CA GLY A 142 20.76 -6.66 -5.23
C GLY A 142 20.60 -6.49 -6.75
N ASP A 143 20.68 -7.57 -7.53
CA ASP A 143 20.50 -7.49 -8.98
C ASP A 143 19.01 -7.44 -9.39
N PRO A 144 18.59 -6.48 -10.23
CA PRO A 144 17.23 -6.43 -10.76
C PRO A 144 16.90 -7.66 -11.62
N LYS A 145 15.73 -8.25 -11.39
CA LYS A 145 15.21 -9.39 -12.14
C LYS A 145 14.01 -8.95 -12.96
N GLY A 146 13.98 -9.22 -14.26
CA GLY A 146 12.85 -8.87 -15.12
C GLY A 146 11.72 -9.89 -15.00
N VAL A 147 10.62 -9.53 -14.38
CA VAL A 147 9.43 -10.39 -14.23
C VAL A 147 8.59 -10.34 -15.48
N MET A 148 8.41 -11.48 -16.15
CA MET A 148 7.61 -11.56 -17.38
C MET A 148 6.12 -11.70 -17.01
N ILE A 149 5.31 -10.71 -17.39
CA ILE A 149 3.87 -10.66 -17.12
C ILE A 149 3.14 -10.86 -18.45
N SER A 150 2.19 -11.80 -18.48
CA SER A 150 1.38 -12.08 -19.67
C SER A 150 0.06 -11.29 -19.65
N ASN A 151 -0.59 -11.23 -20.81
CA ASN A 151 -1.96 -10.70 -20.90
C ASN A 151 -2.91 -11.46 -19.97
N GLU A 152 -2.79 -12.79 -19.88
CA GLU A 152 -3.62 -13.62 -18.99
C GLU A 152 -3.43 -13.23 -17.52
N SER A 153 -2.20 -12.93 -17.09
CA SER A 153 -1.91 -12.55 -15.70
C SER A 153 -2.67 -11.28 -15.32
N ILE A 154 -2.61 -10.27 -16.18
CA ILE A 154 -3.29 -8.97 -16.01
C ILE A 154 -4.81 -9.14 -16.03
N LEU A 155 -5.36 -9.79 -17.07
CA LEU A 155 -6.80 -9.97 -17.20
C LEU A 155 -7.38 -10.77 -16.03
N SER A 156 -6.64 -11.77 -15.55
CA SER A 156 -7.00 -12.56 -14.36
C SER A 156 -7.05 -11.69 -13.12
N ILE A 157 -6.04 -10.88 -12.85
CA ILE A 157 -6.05 -10.08 -11.63
C ILE A 157 -7.11 -8.97 -11.67
N ILE A 158 -7.31 -8.31 -12.83
CA ILE A 158 -8.37 -7.31 -13.01
C ILE A 158 -9.74 -7.93 -12.74
N SER A 159 -10.02 -9.11 -13.32
CA SER A 159 -11.26 -9.84 -13.08
C SER A 159 -11.41 -10.23 -11.61
N GLY A 160 -10.33 -10.69 -10.97
CA GLY A 160 -10.32 -11.10 -9.57
C GLY A 160 -10.60 -9.95 -8.60
N VAL A 161 -9.92 -8.81 -8.77
CA VAL A 161 -10.11 -7.61 -7.96
C VAL A 161 -11.51 -7.04 -8.17
N ASN A 162 -11.97 -6.96 -9.41
CA ASN A 162 -13.31 -6.49 -9.73
C ASN A 162 -14.39 -7.36 -9.08
N HIS A 163 -14.31 -8.68 -9.23
CA HIS A 163 -15.28 -9.60 -8.62
C HIS A 163 -15.24 -9.54 -7.08
N HIS A 164 -14.05 -9.39 -6.50
CA HIS A 164 -13.89 -9.24 -5.06
C HIS A 164 -14.59 -7.98 -4.54
N LEU A 165 -14.37 -6.82 -5.18
CA LEU A 165 -14.96 -5.54 -4.78
C LEU A 165 -16.47 -5.47 -5.05
N GLU A 166 -16.94 -6.02 -6.18
CA GLU A 166 -18.38 -6.17 -6.48
C GLU A 166 -19.09 -6.97 -5.39
N SER A 167 -18.47 -8.05 -4.89
CA SER A 167 -19.05 -8.85 -3.78
C SER A 167 -19.23 -8.08 -2.47
N MET A 168 -18.72 -6.85 -2.40
CA MET A 168 -18.75 -5.96 -1.25
C MET A 168 -19.44 -4.63 -1.54
N ASN A 169 -20.16 -4.52 -2.67
CA ASN A 169 -20.78 -3.29 -3.15
C ASN A 169 -19.78 -2.12 -3.29
N GLN A 170 -18.55 -2.42 -3.70
CA GLN A 170 -17.49 -1.44 -3.97
C GLN A 170 -17.04 -1.48 -5.44
N GLU A 171 -17.97 -1.81 -6.34
CA GLU A 171 -17.75 -1.86 -7.77
C GLU A 171 -17.18 -0.55 -8.34
N PHE A 172 -16.37 -0.66 -9.40
CA PHE A 172 -15.86 0.48 -10.15
C PHE A 172 -16.81 0.80 -11.31
N SER A 173 -17.01 2.09 -11.55
CA SER A 173 -17.84 2.63 -12.62
C SER A 173 -17.09 3.71 -13.42
N GLU A 174 -17.65 4.10 -14.55
CA GLU A 174 -17.20 5.23 -15.37
C GLU A 174 -17.12 6.57 -14.62
N THR A 175 -17.82 6.69 -13.48
CA THR A 175 -17.80 7.90 -12.65
C THR A 175 -16.61 7.95 -11.68
N ASP A 176 -15.84 6.87 -11.57
CA ASP A 176 -14.68 6.82 -10.69
C ASP A 176 -13.48 7.60 -11.28
N VAL A 177 -12.72 8.20 -10.37
CA VAL A 177 -11.51 8.97 -10.67
C VAL A 177 -10.37 8.45 -9.82
N PHE A 178 -9.34 7.93 -10.48
CA PHE A 178 -8.12 7.44 -9.85
C PHE A 178 -6.98 8.47 -9.93
N LEU A 179 -6.24 8.66 -8.84
CA LEU A 179 -4.99 9.42 -8.87
C LEU A 179 -3.80 8.46 -9.04
N SER A 180 -3.22 8.45 -10.24
CA SER A 180 -1.97 7.76 -10.57
C SER A 180 -0.79 8.64 -10.18
N TYR A 181 -0.04 8.19 -9.17
CA TYR A 181 1.17 8.86 -8.71
C TYR A 181 2.33 7.90 -8.46
N LEU A 182 2.08 6.58 -8.44
CA LEU A 182 3.17 5.63 -8.34
C LEU A 182 3.80 5.46 -9.73
N PRO A 183 5.07 5.07 -9.82
CA PRO A 183 5.67 4.81 -11.11
C PRO A 183 4.98 3.63 -11.81
N LEU A 184 4.67 3.76 -13.10
CA LEU A 184 4.16 2.66 -13.93
C LEU A 184 5.14 1.47 -14.06
N ALA A 185 6.40 1.69 -13.71
CA ALA A 185 7.38 0.62 -13.52
C ALA A 185 7.09 -0.26 -12.28
N HIS A 186 6.03 0.04 -11.52
CA HIS A 186 5.55 -0.74 -10.39
C HIS A 186 4.15 -1.29 -10.67
N ILE A 187 3.97 -2.60 -10.52
CA ILE A 187 2.77 -3.31 -10.97
C ILE A 187 1.48 -2.83 -10.30
N PHE A 188 1.59 -2.29 -9.09
CA PHE A 188 0.42 -1.89 -8.31
C PHE A 188 -0.37 -0.77 -8.98
N ASP A 189 0.30 0.30 -9.43
CA ASP A 189 -0.38 1.38 -10.16
C ASP A 189 -0.86 0.88 -11.52
N ARG A 190 -0.01 0.11 -12.20
CA ARG A 190 -0.27 -0.38 -13.54
C ARG A 190 -1.57 -1.18 -13.63
N VAL A 191 -1.79 -2.14 -12.72
CA VAL A 191 -2.99 -2.97 -12.70
C VAL A 191 -4.24 -2.15 -12.38
N ILE A 192 -4.11 -1.13 -11.53
CA ILE A 192 -5.25 -0.25 -11.17
C ILE A 192 -5.59 0.67 -12.35
N GLU A 193 -4.61 1.22 -13.07
CA GLU A 193 -4.88 1.96 -14.30
C GLU A 193 -5.59 1.11 -15.35
N GLU A 194 -5.13 -0.12 -15.59
CA GLU A 194 -5.78 -1.02 -16.56
C GLU A 194 -7.19 -1.42 -16.11
N LEU A 195 -7.42 -1.59 -14.80
CA LEU A 195 -8.77 -1.78 -14.25
C LEU A 195 -9.66 -0.56 -14.53
N PHE A 196 -9.17 0.66 -14.30
CA PHE A 196 -9.92 1.89 -14.57
C PHE A 196 -10.22 2.07 -16.06
N ILE A 197 -9.23 1.80 -16.93
CA ILE A 197 -9.42 1.79 -18.40
C ILE A 197 -10.50 0.78 -18.79
N SER A 198 -10.47 -0.44 -18.24
CA SER A 198 -11.47 -1.47 -18.54
C SER A 198 -12.91 -1.09 -18.13
N LYS A 199 -13.06 -0.07 -17.27
CA LYS A 199 -14.35 0.44 -16.79
C LYS A 199 -14.76 1.76 -17.46
N GLY A 200 -13.94 2.32 -18.35
CA GLY A 200 -14.17 3.65 -18.92
C GLY A 200 -14.06 4.78 -17.87
N ALA A 201 -13.36 4.52 -16.77
CA ALA A 201 -13.18 5.47 -15.67
C ALA A 201 -12.03 6.46 -15.95
N SER A 202 -11.91 7.51 -15.13
CA SER A 202 -10.92 8.57 -15.32
C SER A 202 -9.65 8.35 -14.49
N ILE A 203 -8.48 8.70 -15.04
CA ILE A 203 -7.18 8.66 -14.36
C ILE A 203 -6.57 10.05 -14.43
N GLY A 204 -6.22 10.61 -13.27
CA GLY A 204 -5.44 11.84 -13.15
C GLY A 204 -4.00 11.54 -12.76
N PHE A 205 -3.05 12.28 -13.32
CA PHE A 205 -1.62 12.12 -13.07
C PHE A 205 -1.09 13.28 -12.23
N TRP A 206 -0.29 12.94 -11.21
CA TRP A 206 0.32 13.92 -10.31
C TRP A 206 1.41 14.78 -10.97
N HIS A 207 1.75 15.91 -10.35
CA HIS A 207 2.78 16.84 -10.83
C HIS A 207 4.24 16.36 -10.60
N LYS A 208 4.44 15.10 -10.19
CA LYS A 208 5.75 14.46 -9.89
C LYS A 208 6.50 15.06 -8.68
N ASP A 209 5.83 15.83 -7.83
CA ASP A 209 6.36 16.30 -6.55
C ASP A 209 5.51 15.78 -5.39
N ILE A 210 6.07 14.87 -4.58
CA ILE A 210 5.41 14.29 -3.42
C ILE A 210 5.02 15.34 -2.37
N LYS A 211 5.67 16.51 -2.33
CA LYS A 211 5.29 17.60 -1.44
C LYS A 211 3.98 18.25 -1.86
N GLN A 212 3.63 18.17 -3.14
CA GLN A 212 2.43 18.75 -3.75
C GLN A 212 1.29 17.72 -3.93
N LEU A 213 1.51 16.46 -3.58
CA LEU A 213 0.51 15.40 -3.74
C LEU A 213 -0.84 15.73 -3.09
N LEU A 214 -0.86 16.41 -1.94
CA LEU A 214 -2.12 16.82 -1.29
C LEU A 214 -2.86 17.91 -2.07
N ASP A 215 -2.15 18.75 -2.83
CA ASP A 215 -2.77 19.77 -3.67
C ASP A 215 -3.31 19.12 -4.95
N ASP A 216 -2.60 18.14 -5.52
CA ASP A 216 -3.09 17.31 -6.62
C ASP A 216 -4.38 16.58 -6.25
N ILE A 217 -4.43 15.99 -5.04
CA ILE A 217 -5.63 15.33 -4.52
C ILE A 217 -6.81 16.30 -4.40
N LYS A 218 -6.58 17.54 -3.94
CA LYS A 218 -7.65 18.54 -3.80
C LYS A 218 -8.17 19.02 -5.13
N GLU A 219 -7.29 19.18 -6.12
CA GLU A 219 -7.66 19.65 -7.45
C GLU A 219 -8.41 18.55 -8.22
N LEU A 220 -7.84 17.34 -8.26
CA LEU A 220 -8.41 16.21 -8.99
C LEU A 220 -9.69 15.66 -8.36
N LYS A 221 -9.80 15.73 -7.02
CA LYS A 221 -10.91 15.17 -6.24
C LYS A 221 -11.18 13.68 -6.55
N PRO A 222 -10.16 12.80 -6.37
CA PRO A 222 -10.28 11.40 -6.75
C PRO A 222 -11.32 10.66 -5.90
N THR A 223 -11.94 9.63 -6.48
CA THR A 223 -12.78 8.67 -5.73
C THR A 223 -11.95 7.53 -5.15
N VAL A 224 -10.81 7.22 -5.77
CA VAL A 224 -9.92 6.10 -5.39
C VAL A 224 -8.47 6.55 -5.30
N LEU A 225 -7.80 6.13 -4.23
CA LEU A 225 -6.38 6.38 -4.01
C LEU A 225 -5.65 5.08 -3.68
N CYS A 226 -4.63 4.73 -4.45
CA CYS A 226 -3.69 3.65 -4.11
C CYS A 226 -2.50 4.28 -3.39
N ALA A 227 -2.17 3.80 -2.19
CA ALA A 227 -1.11 4.40 -1.41
C ALA A 227 -0.15 3.38 -0.80
N VAL A 228 1.11 3.79 -0.66
CA VAL A 228 2.10 3.08 0.14
C VAL A 228 2.07 3.59 1.58
N PRO A 229 2.42 2.77 2.59
CA PRO A 229 2.36 3.15 4.00
C PRO A 229 3.00 4.50 4.30
N ARG A 230 4.18 4.80 3.72
CA ARG A 230 4.87 6.10 3.91
C ARG A 230 4.01 7.32 3.55
N VAL A 231 3.19 7.22 2.51
CA VAL A 231 2.28 8.31 2.11
C VAL A 231 1.13 8.42 3.10
N LEU A 232 0.60 7.28 3.55
CA LEU A 232 -0.45 7.22 4.56
C LEU A 232 0.02 7.74 5.93
N ASP A 233 1.26 7.46 6.32
CA ASP A 233 1.90 7.98 7.53
C ASP A 233 2.05 9.50 7.46
N ARG A 234 2.41 10.04 6.28
CA ARG A 234 2.48 11.49 6.07
C ARG A 234 1.10 12.15 6.14
N ILE A 235 0.08 11.52 5.56
CA ILE A 235 -1.31 11.97 5.67
C ILE A 235 -1.74 11.93 7.15
N TYR A 236 -1.46 10.83 7.85
CA TYR A 236 -1.72 10.66 9.27
C TYR A 236 -1.10 11.78 10.12
N ALA A 237 0.21 12.02 9.98
CA ALA A 237 0.93 13.07 10.69
C ALA A 237 0.36 14.47 10.38
N GLY A 238 0.09 14.75 9.10
CA GLY A 238 -0.52 16.02 8.69
C GLY A 238 -1.93 16.23 9.24
N LEU A 239 -2.73 15.16 9.33
CA LEU A 239 -4.06 15.21 9.93
C LEU A 239 -4.01 15.38 11.45
N LEU A 240 -3.09 14.70 12.15
CA LEU A 240 -2.87 14.89 13.58
C LEU A 240 -2.50 16.34 13.91
N GLY A 241 -1.59 16.96 13.14
CA GLY A 241 -1.21 18.37 13.33
C GLY A 241 -2.40 19.33 13.16
N LYS A 242 -3.24 19.10 12.14
CA LYS A 242 -4.44 19.91 11.88
C LYS A 242 -5.53 19.72 12.94
N LEU A 243 -5.78 18.49 13.37
CA LEU A 243 -6.75 18.20 14.44
C LEU A 243 -6.32 18.78 15.79
N SER A 244 -5.01 18.78 16.06
CA SER A 244 -4.44 19.42 17.24
C SER A 244 -4.70 20.93 17.26
N SER A 245 -4.44 21.60 16.13
CA SER A 245 -4.61 23.04 15.96
C SER A 245 -6.07 23.49 15.94
N ALA A 246 -6.95 22.73 15.26
CA ALA A 246 -8.39 23.03 15.18
C ALA A 246 -9.09 22.88 16.55
N GLY A 247 -8.58 22.00 17.41
CA GLY A 247 -9.08 21.82 18.78
C GLY A 247 -8.83 23.05 19.67
N VAL A 248 -7.66 23.67 19.56
CA VAL A 248 -7.33 24.90 20.32
C VAL A 248 -8.24 26.05 19.88
N LEU A 249 -8.36 26.28 18.57
CA LEU A 249 -9.19 27.36 18.03
C LEU A 249 -10.69 27.18 18.36
N ARG A 250 -11.19 25.93 18.33
CA ARG A 250 -12.58 25.63 18.73
C ARG A 250 -12.80 25.77 20.23
N HIS A 251 -11.84 25.37 21.07
CA HIS A 251 -11.91 25.53 22.53
C HIS A 251 -11.92 27.02 22.93
N THR A 252 -11.09 27.85 22.29
CA THR A 252 -11.06 29.30 22.52
C THR A 252 -12.33 30.00 22.02
N LEU A 253 -12.84 29.64 20.83
CA LEU A 253 -14.08 30.21 20.30
C LEU A 253 -15.33 29.78 21.08
N PHE A 254 -15.39 28.54 21.58
CA PHE A 254 -16.48 28.09 22.44
C PHE A 254 -16.44 28.74 23.83
N ASN A 255 -15.26 28.95 24.42
CA ASN A 255 -15.12 29.62 25.71
C ASN A 255 -15.39 31.13 25.63
N ALA A 256 -15.16 31.76 24.47
CA ALA A 256 -15.46 33.18 24.27
C ALA A 256 -16.95 33.46 23.98
N ALA A 257 -17.73 32.45 23.58
CA ALA A 257 -19.11 32.64 23.09
C ALA A 257 -20.23 32.22 24.09
N ILE A 258 -19.90 31.76 25.31
CA ILE A 258 -20.91 31.27 26.26
C ILE A 258 -20.80 32.02 27.61
N PRO A 259 -21.82 32.81 28.02
CA PRO A 259 -21.90 33.36 29.37
C PRO A 259 -22.09 32.24 30.41
N SER A 260 -21.39 32.36 31.53
CA SER A 260 -21.06 31.35 32.54
C SER A 260 -22.21 30.71 33.35
N LYS A 261 -23.35 30.34 32.75
CA LYS A 261 -24.50 29.75 33.47
C LYS A 261 -25.21 28.60 32.73
N CYS A 262 -24.49 27.55 32.35
CA CYS A 262 -25.12 26.26 32.01
C CYS A 262 -24.51 25.11 32.82
N TYR A 263 -25.29 24.60 33.77
CA TYR A 263 -24.94 23.52 34.71
C TYR A 263 -24.83 22.12 34.07
N LEU A 264 -24.71 22.04 32.74
CA LEU A 264 -24.56 20.81 31.93
C LEU A 264 -23.14 20.63 31.37
N LEU A 265 -22.22 21.54 31.70
CA LEU A 265 -20.87 21.62 31.13
C LEU A 265 -19.90 20.47 31.50
N PRO A 266 -19.94 19.83 32.68
CA PRO A 266 -18.98 18.76 32.99
C PRO A 266 -19.12 17.52 32.10
N LYS A 267 -20.34 17.24 31.60
CA LYS A 267 -20.61 16.07 30.76
C LYS A 267 -20.27 16.29 29.28
N ILE A 268 -20.29 17.53 28.79
CA ILE A 268 -19.90 17.87 27.41
C ILE A 268 -18.39 18.10 27.33
N GLN A 269 -17.75 18.61 28.40
CA GLN A 269 -16.30 18.75 28.48
C GLN A 269 -15.59 17.38 28.43
N ALA A 270 -16.11 16.37 29.14
CA ALA A 270 -15.63 14.98 29.06
C ALA A 270 -16.00 14.28 27.73
N PHE A 271 -16.98 14.80 26.99
CA PHE A 271 -17.40 14.29 25.68
C PHE A 271 -16.57 14.88 24.52
N LEU A 272 -15.78 15.92 24.77
CA LEU A 272 -14.97 16.65 23.80
C LEU A 272 -13.46 16.33 23.90
N GLU A 273 -13.07 15.36 24.72
CA GLU A 273 -11.69 14.86 24.72
C GLU A 273 -11.40 14.07 23.44
N LYS A 274 -10.31 14.45 22.76
CA LYS A 274 -9.90 14.03 21.42
C LYS A 274 -9.79 12.52 21.22
N GLU A 275 -9.58 11.76 22.30
CA GLU A 275 -9.54 10.30 22.25
C GLU A 275 -10.93 9.66 22.26
N HIS A 276 -11.94 10.27 22.88
CA HIS A 276 -13.26 9.65 23.06
C HIS A 276 -14.14 9.67 21.80
N LEU A 277 -13.92 10.61 20.88
CA LEU A 277 -14.71 10.77 19.64
C LEU A 277 -14.34 9.75 18.56
N THR A 278 -13.04 9.60 18.31
CA THR A 278 -12.47 8.51 17.50
C THR A 278 -12.88 7.16 18.10
N THR A 279 -12.82 7.05 19.44
CA THR A 279 -13.28 5.87 20.19
C THR A 279 -14.78 5.61 20.03
N ALA A 280 -15.62 6.63 19.93
CA ALA A 280 -17.07 6.46 19.75
C ALA A 280 -17.42 5.91 18.36
N LYS A 281 -16.91 6.52 17.27
CA LYS A 281 -17.09 6.00 15.91
C LYS A 281 -16.48 4.60 15.77
N LEU A 282 -15.26 4.42 16.29
CA LEU A 282 -14.59 3.12 16.32
C LEU A 282 -15.44 2.08 17.07
N ARG A 283 -16.04 2.42 18.22
CA ARG A 283 -16.90 1.51 18.98
C ARG A 283 -18.15 1.07 18.23
N TYR A 284 -18.77 1.94 17.44
CA TYR A 284 -19.89 1.55 16.59
C TYR A 284 -19.42 0.67 15.42
N MET A 285 -18.31 1.04 14.77
CA MET A 285 -17.72 0.20 13.72
C MET A 285 -17.29 -1.18 14.25
N SER A 286 -16.77 -1.26 15.48
CA SER A 286 -16.43 -2.54 16.15
C SER A 286 -17.66 -3.40 16.47
N LYS A 287 -18.86 -2.80 16.47
CA LYS A 287 -20.13 -3.52 16.57
C LYS A 287 -20.72 -3.91 15.21
N GLY A 288 -19.98 -3.68 14.12
CA GLY A 288 -20.39 -4.03 12.75
C GLY A 288 -21.19 -2.97 12.00
N TYR A 289 -21.28 -1.74 12.52
CA TYR A 289 -21.91 -0.64 11.78
C TYR A 289 -20.99 -0.17 10.66
N LYS A 290 -21.57 0.14 9.49
CA LYS A 290 -20.83 0.75 8.37
C LYS A 290 -20.24 2.08 8.78
N HIS A 291 -19.09 2.47 8.24
CA HIS A 291 -18.41 3.70 8.66
C HIS A 291 -19.28 4.96 8.50
N VAL A 292 -20.16 4.99 7.48
CA VAL A 292 -21.10 6.10 7.20
C VAL A 292 -22.21 6.19 8.26
N GLU A 293 -22.61 5.06 8.83
CA GLU A 293 -23.70 4.95 9.81
C GLU A 293 -23.19 5.06 11.25
N ALA A 294 -21.92 4.74 11.47
CA ALA A 294 -21.30 4.67 12.80
C ALA A 294 -21.30 6.02 13.53
N ALA A 295 -21.30 7.15 12.82
CA ALA A 295 -21.15 8.47 13.41
C ALA A 295 -21.61 9.66 12.52
N PRO A 296 -22.83 9.67 11.96
CA PRO A 296 -23.24 10.63 10.92
C PRO A 296 -23.15 12.11 11.35
N LEU A 297 -23.42 12.41 12.63
CA LEU A 297 -23.30 13.78 13.16
C LEU A 297 -21.83 14.23 13.24
N PHE A 298 -20.92 13.33 13.61
CA PHE A 298 -19.49 13.62 13.71
C PHE A 298 -18.82 13.69 12.34
N ASP A 299 -19.25 12.84 11.42
CA ASP A 299 -18.86 12.90 10.01
C ASP A 299 -19.17 14.30 9.47
N LYS A 300 -20.40 14.79 9.71
CA LYS A 300 -20.80 16.14 9.26
C LYS A 300 -20.03 17.30 9.90
N LEU A 301 -19.74 17.24 11.20
CA LEU A 301 -19.17 18.39 11.96
C LEU A 301 -17.64 18.42 12.00
N ILE A 302 -16.99 17.26 11.88
CA ILE A 302 -15.54 17.09 12.10
C ILE A 302 -14.88 16.46 10.88
N PHE A 303 -15.28 15.24 10.51
CA PHE A 303 -14.53 14.46 9.52
C PHE A 303 -14.76 14.92 8.08
N ASN A 304 -15.87 15.61 7.78
CA ASN A 304 -16.06 16.24 6.47
C ASN A 304 -14.93 17.22 6.14
N LYS A 305 -14.36 17.94 7.12
CA LYS A 305 -13.20 18.81 6.85
C LYS A 305 -11.95 18.03 6.47
N VAL A 306 -11.77 16.84 7.05
CA VAL A 306 -10.69 15.92 6.68
C VAL A 306 -10.93 15.38 5.28
N LYS A 307 -12.17 14.96 4.99
CA LYS A 307 -12.62 14.50 3.68
C LYS A 307 -12.38 15.55 2.60
N GLU A 308 -12.79 16.80 2.82
CA GLU A 308 -12.52 17.92 1.90
C GLU A 308 -11.02 18.17 1.68
N GLY A 309 -10.21 18.02 2.74
CA GLY A 309 -8.75 18.10 2.64
C GLY A 309 -8.12 16.99 1.78
N LEU A 310 -8.85 15.89 1.54
CA LEU A 310 -8.50 14.78 0.67
C LEU A 310 -9.35 14.78 -0.62
N GLY A 311 -9.86 15.95 -1.04
CA GLY A 311 -10.60 16.11 -2.30
C GLY A 311 -12.11 15.87 -2.22
N GLY A 312 -12.65 15.49 -1.07
CA GLY A 312 -14.10 15.43 -0.81
C GLY A 312 -14.84 14.20 -1.38
N ASN A 313 -14.28 13.56 -2.41
CA ASN A 313 -14.92 12.46 -3.15
C ASN A 313 -14.34 11.07 -2.84
N LEU A 314 -13.27 11.00 -2.07
CA LEU A 314 -12.58 9.75 -1.78
C LEU A 314 -13.52 8.76 -1.09
N ARG A 315 -13.71 7.59 -1.71
CA ARG A 315 -14.50 6.47 -1.18
C ARG A 315 -13.65 5.26 -0.81
N LEU A 316 -12.50 5.10 -1.46
CA LEU A 316 -11.63 3.94 -1.30
C LEU A 316 -10.15 4.34 -1.28
N ILE A 317 -9.43 3.84 -0.27
CA ILE A 317 -7.98 3.91 -0.14
C ILE A 317 -7.44 2.49 -0.10
N LEU A 318 -6.61 2.11 -1.08
CA LEU A 318 -5.95 0.81 -1.13
C LEU A 318 -4.49 0.98 -0.68
N SER A 319 -4.14 0.41 0.47
CA SER A 319 -2.78 0.37 0.98
C SER A 319 -2.07 -0.90 0.54
N GLY A 320 -0.87 -0.79 -0.03
CA GLY A 320 -0.11 -1.95 -0.49
C GLY A 320 1.40 -1.74 -0.52
N ALA A 321 2.12 -2.71 -1.10
CA ALA A 321 3.57 -2.77 -1.24
C ALA A 321 4.40 -2.94 0.05
N ALA A 322 3.88 -2.51 1.21
CA ALA A 322 4.47 -2.67 2.53
C ALA A 322 3.37 -2.74 3.61
N PRO A 323 3.66 -3.31 4.79
CA PRO A 323 2.69 -3.37 5.89
C PRO A 323 2.36 -1.98 6.42
N LEU A 324 1.07 -1.73 6.67
CA LEU A 324 0.58 -0.52 7.34
C LEU A 324 0.34 -0.82 8.83
N SER A 325 0.79 0.07 9.71
CA SER A 325 0.62 -0.11 11.15
C SER A 325 -0.86 -0.08 11.56
N SER A 326 -1.23 -0.87 12.56
CA SER A 326 -2.62 -0.99 13.03
C SER A 326 -3.18 0.33 13.55
N SER A 327 -2.34 1.16 14.18
CA SER A 327 -2.71 2.48 14.70
C SER A 327 -3.03 3.46 13.58
N VAL A 328 -2.19 3.52 12.53
CA VAL A 328 -2.42 4.38 11.37
C VAL A 328 -3.63 3.89 10.57
N GLU A 329 -3.73 2.59 10.31
CA GLU A 329 -4.89 2.00 9.64
C GLU A 329 -6.20 2.34 10.37
N THR A 330 -6.24 2.08 11.68
CA THR A 330 -7.44 2.34 12.50
C THR A 330 -7.81 3.82 12.46
N PHE A 331 -6.83 4.71 12.60
CA PHE A 331 -7.08 6.14 12.54
C PHE A 331 -7.65 6.56 11.19
N LEU A 332 -7.02 6.14 10.09
CA LEU A 332 -7.44 6.51 8.74
C LEU A 332 -8.84 5.98 8.41
N ARG A 333 -9.17 4.74 8.79
CA ARG A 333 -10.53 4.16 8.64
C ARG A 333 -11.61 5.02 9.34
N VAL A 334 -11.26 5.68 10.44
CA VAL A 334 -12.20 6.52 11.20
C VAL A 334 -12.33 7.91 10.59
N VAL A 335 -11.21 8.58 10.30
CA VAL A 335 -11.18 10.02 10.00
C VAL A 335 -11.36 10.38 8.53
N THR A 336 -11.05 9.47 7.61
CA THR A 336 -11.07 9.77 6.17
C THR A 336 -12.47 9.69 5.55
N CYS A 337 -13.43 9.07 6.25
CA CYS A 337 -14.75 8.74 5.72
C CYS A 337 -14.69 7.96 4.39
N ALA A 338 -13.64 7.14 4.23
CA ALA A 338 -13.41 6.25 3.11
C ALA A 338 -13.08 4.86 3.63
N HIS A 339 -13.29 3.83 2.80
CA HIS A 339 -12.80 2.50 3.12
C HIS A 339 -11.28 2.46 2.95
N VAL A 340 -10.55 2.11 4.01
CA VAL A 340 -9.09 1.93 3.96
C VAL A 340 -8.78 0.45 4.05
N LEU A 341 -8.34 -0.14 2.94
CA LEU A 341 -8.11 -1.57 2.79
C LEU A 341 -6.63 -1.86 2.63
N GLN A 342 -6.12 -2.86 3.33
CA GLN A 342 -4.79 -3.42 3.04
C GLN A 342 -4.89 -4.48 1.94
N GLY A 343 -3.94 -4.46 1.01
CA GLY A 343 -3.76 -5.49 0.00
C GLY A 343 -2.33 -6.03 0.02
N TYR A 344 -2.21 -7.32 -0.27
CA TYR A 344 -0.91 -7.96 -0.45
C TYR A 344 -0.80 -8.54 -1.85
N GLY A 345 0.35 -8.32 -2.45
CA GLY A 345 0.77 -8.96 -3.69
C GLY A 345 2.20 -8.57 -4.03
N LEU A 346 2.73 -9.28 -5.01
CA LEU A 346 4.08 -9.13 -5.52
C LEU A 346 4.02 -8.75 -6.99
N THR A 347 5.18 -8.43 -7.55
CA THR A 347 5.32 -8.29 -9.00
C THR A 347 5.00 -9.62 -9.69
N GLU A 348 5.49 -10.72 -9.11
CA GLU A 348 5.31 -12.09 -9.54
C GLU A 348 3.86 -12.58 -9.47
N THR A 349 2.99 -11.91 -8.69
CA THR A 349 1.56 -12.24 -8.58
C THR A 349 0.67 -11.24 -9.32
N CYS A 350 1.26 -10.36 -10.14
CA CYS A 350 0.56 -9.29 -10.85
C CYS A 350 -0.23 -8.36 -9.91
N ALA A 351 0.45 -7.73 -8.95
CA ALA A 351 -0.05 -6.71 -7.99
C ALA A 351 -0.81 -7.20 -6.76
N ALA A 352 -1.68 -8.21 -6.86
CA ALA A 352 -2.53 -8.59 -5.73
C ALA A 352 -2.74 -10.10 -5.60
N SER A 353 -2.97 -10.54 -4.37
CA SER A 353 -3.31 -11.92 -4.01
C SER A 353 -4.29 -11.96 -2.83
N PHE A 354 -4.25 -10.96 -1.95
CA PHE A 354 -5.22 -10.77 -0.86
C PHE A 354 -5.65 -9.30 -0.82
N VAL A 355 -6.91 -9.06 -0.48
CA VAL A 355 -7.46 -7.71 -0.28
C VAL A 355 -8.41 -7.74 0.92
N ALA A 356 -8.23 -6.82 1.86
CA ALA A 356 -9.10 -6.65 3.04
C ALA A 356 -10.50 -6.21 2.64
N ARG A 357 -11.50 -6.56 3.47
CA ARG A 357 -12.90 -6.19 3.24
C ARG A 357 -13.22 -4.81 3.84
N PRO A 358 -14.09 -4.01 3.20
CA PRO A 358 -14.55 -2.74 3.75
C PRO A 358 -15.39 -2.97 5.01
N ASP A 359 -15.30 -2.02 5.94
CA ASP A 359 -16.05 -1.97 7.20
C ASP A 359 -15.88 -3.21 8.13
N ASP A 360 -14.92 -4.09 7.85
CA ASP A 360 -14.56 -5.20 8.73
C ASP A 360 -13.34 -4.85 9.59
N LEU A 361 -13.59 -4.44 10.83
CA LEU A 361 -12.52 -4.11 11.78
C LEU A 361 -11.80 -5.34 12.34
N THR A 362 -12.35 -6.54 12.16
CA THR A 362 -11.65 -7.77 12.59
C THR A 362 -10.41 -8.06 11.75
N MET A 363 -10.35 -7.47 10.55
CA MET A 363 -9.22 -7.55 9.60
C MET A 363 -8.17 -6.45 9.78
N ILE A 364 -8.22 -5.64 10.85
CA ILE A 364 -7.11 -4.70 11.13
C ILE A 364 -5.82 -5.52 11.30
N ASN A 365 -4.71 -5.04 10.72
CA ASN A 365 -3.43 -5.73 10.74
C ASN A 365 -3.41 -7.07 9.96
N THR A 366 -4.35 -7.25 9.03
CA THR A 366 -4.36 -8.37 8.07
C THR A 366 -4.49 -7.81 6.65
N VAL A 367 -4.21 -8.65 5.65
CA VAL A 367 -4.35 -8.30 4.23
C VAL A 367 -5.64 -8.85 3.63
N GLY A 368 -6.55 -9.33 4.48
CA GLY A 368 -7.84 -9.88 4.08
C GLY A 368 -7.80 -11.32 3.56
N PRO A 369 -8.92 -11.80 3.00
CA PRO A 369 -8.99 -13.10 2.33
C PRO A 369 -8.28 -13.09 0.96
N PRO A 370 -7.96 -14.28 0.42
CA PRO A 370 -7.37 -14.40 -0.91
C PRO A 370 -8.32 -13.86 -1.98
N LEU A 371 -7.80 -13.37 -3.10
CA LEU A 371 -8.59 -12.99 -4.27
C LEU A 371 -9.20 -14.22 -4.95
N PRO A 372 -10.32 -14.08 -5.68
CA PRO A 372 -11.03 -15.21 -6.31
C PRO A 372 -10.34 -15.76 -7.58
N VAL A 373 -9.02 -15.62 -7.68
CA VAL A 373 -8.18 -16.07 -8.82
C VAL A 373 -6.92 -16.81 -8.38
N VAL A 374 -6.76 -17.03 -7.07
CA VAL A 374 -5.63 -17.72 -6.47
C VAL A 374 -6.09 -18.82 -5.52
N ASP A 375 -5.31 -19.89 -5.50
CA ASP A 375 -5.27 -20.88 -4.43
C ASP A 375 -4.04 -20.61 -3.57
N ILE A 376 -4.19 -20.82 -2.27
CA ILE A 376 -3.14 -20.53 -1.28
C ILE A 376 -2.92 -21.76 -0.40
N CYS A 377 -1.67 -22.10 -0.13
CA CYS A 377 -1.31 -22.92 1.01
C CYS A 377 -0.14 -22.28 1.77
N LEU A 378 0.12 -22.79 2.97
CA LEU A 378 1.32 -22.46 3.74
C LEU A 378 2.28 -23.64 3.70
N GLU A 379 3.55 -23.40 3.42
CA GLU A 379 4.62 -24.37 3.61
C GLU A 379 5.33 -24.11 4.93
N SER A 380 5.49 -25.13 5.78
CA SER A 380 6.20 -25.00 7.04
C SER A 380 7.64 -24.57 6.83
N VAL A 381 8.16 -23.78 7.77
CA VAL A 381 9.56 -23.34 7.78
C VAL A 381 10.18 -23.73 9.12
N PRO A 382 10.55 -25.01 9.30
CA PRO A 382 10.97 -25.56 10.59
C PRO A 382 12.17 -24.85 11.19
N GLU A 383 13.11 -24.41 10.35
CA GLU A 383 14.29 -23.66 10.76
C GLU A 383 13.93 -22.33 11.46
N MET A 384 12.75 -21.78 11.17
CA MET A 384 12.19 -20.57 11.79
C MET A 384 11.12 -20.85 12.85
N GLY A 385 10.78 -22.12 13.08
CA GLY A 385 9.73 -22.51 14.02
C GLY A 385 8.31 -22.24 13.52
N TYR A 386 8.09 -22.11 12.21
CA TYR A 386 6.77 -21.96 11.62
C TYR A 386 6.21 -23.31 11.16
N ASP A 387 5.02 -23.63 11.65
CA ASP A 387 4.30 -24.88 11.37
C ASP A 387 2.96 -24.59 10.68
N ALA A 388 2.86 -25.00 9.42
CA ALA A 388 1.67 -24.84 8.60
C ALA A 388 0.53 -25.78 9.01
N LEU A 389 0.82 -26.83 9.79
CA LEU A 389 -0.17 -27.80 10.30
C LEU A 389 -0.72 -27.43 11.69
N SER A 390 -0.20 -26.36 12.30
CA SER A 390 -0.61 -25.92 13.63
C SER A 390 -2.12 -25.69 13.69
N ARG A 391 -2.80 -26.37 14.62
CA ARG A 391 -4.26 -26.25 14.78
C ARG A 391 -4.70 -24.92 15.39
N THR A 392 -3.80 -24.20 16.05
CA THR A 392 -4.11 -22.94 16.73
C THR A 392 -3.68 -21.72 15.93
N THR A 393 -2.51 -21.79 15.30
CA THR A 393 -1.88 -20.67 14.58
C THR A 393 -1.09 -21.21 13.38
N PRO A 394 -1.78 -21.61 12.29
CA PRO A 394 -1.12 -22.11 11.09
C PRO A 394 -0.23 -21.02 10.49
N ARG A 395 1.08 -21.28 10.40
CA ARG A 395 2.10 -20.32 9.96
C ARG A 395 3.11 -20.96 9.03
N GLY A 396 3.52 -20.25 8.00
CA GLY A 396 4.49 -20.76 7.04
C GLY A 396 4.74 -19.80 5.90
N GLU A 397 5.60 -20.21 4.96
CA GLU A 397 5.79 -19.49 3.70
C GLU A 397 4.51 -19.57 2.87
N ILE A 398 4.06 -18.41 2.38
CA ILE A 398 2.88 -18.33 1.53
C ILE A 398 3.23 -18.89 0.16
N CYS A 399 2.50 -19.93 -0.25
CA CYS A 399 2.62 -20.52 -1.57
C CYS A 399 1.34 -20.20 -2.36
N ILE A 400 1.50 -19.73 -3.59
CA ILE A 400 0.40 -19.25 -4.42
C ILE A 400 0.36 -20.03 -5.72
N ARG A 401 -0.83 -20.46 -6.12
CA ARG A 401 -1.12 -21.05 -7.43
C ARG A 401 -2.26 -20.27 -8.09
N GLY A 402 -2.11 -19.87 -9.33
CA GLY A 402 -3.17 -19.16 -10.05
C GLY A 402 -2.72 -18.61 -11.41
N LYS A 403 -3.70 -18.17 -12.21
CA LYS A 403 -3.45 -17.61 -13.54
C LYS A 403 -2.85 -16.20 -13.52
N CYS A 404 -2.93 -15.51 -12.39
CA CYS A 404 -2.34 -14.18 -12.21
C CYS A 404 -0.82 -14.21 -12.01
N LEU A 405 -0.21 -15.40 -11.88
CA LEU A 405 1.24 -15.52 -11.69
C LEU A 405 2.01 -15.11 -12.96
N PHE A 406 3.21 -14.58 -12.75
CA PHE A 406 4.22 -14.34 -13.78
C PHE A 406 4.56 -15.59 -14.59
N SER A 407 5.10 -15.38 -15.79
CA SER A 407 5.61 -16.44 -16.66
C SER A 407 7.07 -16.82 -16.38
N GLY A 408 7.66 -16.29 -15.30
CA GLY A 408 9.06 -16.47 -14.92
C GLY A 408 9.91 -15.21 -15.04
N TYR A 409 11.21 -15.34 -14.75
CA TYR A 409 12.18 -14.26 -14.87
C TYR A 409 12.86 -14.26 -16.25
N TYR A 410 12.89 -13.11 -16.90
CA TYR A 410 13.45 -12.92 -18.23
C TYR A 410 14.92 -13.33 -18.29
N LYS A 411 15.22 -14.33 -19.13
CA LYS A 411 16.55 -14.93 -19.32
C LYS A 411 17.18 -15.46 -18.02
N ARG A 412 16.37 -15.77 -17.01
CA ARG A 412 16.79 -16.27 -15.69
C ARG A 412 15.93 -17.43 -15.22
N ASP A 413 15.97 -18.51 -16.00
CA ASP A 413 15.29 -19.77 -15.69
C ASP A 413 15.81 -20.42 -14.39
N ASP A 414 17.09 -20.20 -14.06
CA ASP A 414 17.71 -20.54 -12.78
C ASP A 414 16.91 -19.99 -11.60
N LEU A 415 16.67 -18.67 -11.61
CA LEU A 415 15.92 -17.99 -10.55
C LEU A 415 14.42 -18.34 -10.58
N THR A 416 13.89 -18.70 -11.75
CA THR A 416 12.49 -19.08 -11.89
C THR A 416 12.25 -20.42 -11.20
N LYS A 417 13.14 -21.40 -11.44
CA LYS A 417 13.10 -22.71 -10.79
C LYS A 417 13.33 -22.65 -9.29
N GLU A 418 14.09 -21.67 -8.79
CA GLU A 418 14.30 -21.48 -7.34
C GLU A 418 13.01 -21.12 -6.58
N VAL A 419 12.07 -20.43 -7.23
CA VAL A 419 10.84 -19.93 -6.58
C VAL A 419 9.59 -20.69 -7.00
N MET A 420 9.70 -21.65 -7.93
CA MET A 420 8.59 -22.44 -8.44
C MET A 420 8.78 -23.92 -8.07
N THR A 421 7.83 -24.49 -7.32
CA THR A 421 7.75 -25.93 -7.08
C THR A 421 6.47 -26.47 -7.71
N ASN A 422 6.60 -27.16 -8.84
CA ASN A 422 5.47 -27.54 -9.70
C ASN A 422 4.69 -26.28 -10.13
N GLU A 423 3.42 -26.16 -9.74
CA GLU A 423 2.55 -25.01 -10.03
C GLU A 423 2.53 -23.96 -8.91
N TRP A 424 3.28 -24.19 -7.83
CA TRP A 424 3.30 -23.31 -6.65
C TRP A 424 4.45 -22.32 -6.73
N PHE A 425 4.09 -21.05 -6.67
CA PHE A 425 5.02 -19.96 -6.47
C PHE A 425 5.26 -19.72 -4.97
N HIS A 426 6.52 -19.85 -4.55
CA HIS A 426 6.98 -19.60 -3.18
C HIS A 426 7.32 -18.11 -3.04
N THR A 427 6.55 -17.37 -2.24
CA THR A 427 6.65 -15.91 -2.18
C THR A 427 7.89 -15.42 -1.44
N GLY A 428 8.50 -16.25 -0.58
CA GLY A 428 9.49 -15.83 0.39
C GLY A 428 8.93 -15.02 1.58
N ASP A 429 7.61 -14.83 1.65
CA ASP A 429 6.92 -14.09 2.71
C ASP A 429 6.17 -15.08 3.63
N ILE A 430 6.23 -14.86 4.94
CA ILE A 430 5.60 -15.72 5.95
C ILE A 430 4.22 -15.19 6.30
N GLY A 431 3.23 -16.06 6.19
CA GLY A 431 1.83 -15.82 6.51
C GLY A 431 1.38 -16.52 7.78
N GLU A 432 0.37 -15.94 8.43
CA GLU A 432 -0.40 -16.53 9.53
C GLU A 432 -1.89 -16.50 9.19
N TRP A 433 -2.51 -17.67 9.10
CA TRP A 433 -3.95 -17.76 8.92
C TRP A 433 -4.68 -17.30 10.18
N GLN A 434 -5.60 -16.34 10.00
CA GLN A 434 -6.48 -15.91 11.07
C GLN A 434 -7.74 -16.79 11.12
N PRO A 435 -8.42 -16.90 12.28
CA PRO A 435 -9.60 -17.75 12.43
C PRO A 435 -10.79 -17.41 11.51
N ASP A 436 -10.84 -16.18 10.99
CA ASP A 436 -11.86 -15.72 10.04
C ASP A 436 -11.53 -16.09 8.58
N GLY A 437 -10.33 -16.58 8.31
CA GLY A 437 -9.83 -16.87 6.96
C GLY A 437 -9.14 -15.68 6.29
N SER A 438 -8.83 -14.61 7.03
CA SER A 438 -7.92 -13.57 6.57
C SER A 438 -6.46 -13.98 6.76
N MET A 439 -5.58 -13.43 5.94
CA MET A 439 -4.14 -13.67 6.00
C MET A 439 -3.44 -12.51 6.69
N LYS A 440 -2.54 -12.80 7.63
CA LYS A 440 -1.63 -11.81 8.21
C LYS A 440 -0.21 -12.08 7.73
N ILE A 441 0.43 -11.06 7.16
CA ILE A 441 1.85 -11.14 6.79
C ILE A 441 2.67 -10.84 8.03
N ILE A 442 3.44 -11.82 8.50
CA ILE A 442 4.17 -11.72 9.76
C ILE A 442 5.68 -11.62 9.58
N ASP A 443 6.22 -12.11 8.45
CA ASP A 443 7.66 -12.07 8.25
C ASP A 443 8.11 -12.26 6.79
N ARG A 444 9.43 -12.22 6.56
CA ARG A 444 10.07 -12.57 5.28
C ARG A 444 11.22 -13.54 5.46
N LYS A 445 11.15 -14.71 4.81
CA LYS A 445 12.17 -15.78 4.87
C LYS A 445 13.60 -15.26 4.63
N LYS A 446 13.77 -14.25 3.76
CA LYS A 446 15.07 -13.67 3.38
C LYS A 446 15.53 -12.44 4.20
N ASN A 447 14.65 -11.80 4.99
CA ASN A 447 15.00 -10.56 5.73
C ASN A 447 15.10 -10.76 7.25
N ILE A 448 15.25 -12.00 7.69
CA ILE A 448 15.40 -12.34 9.09
C ILE A 448 16.83 -12.75 9.33
N PHE A 449 17.39 -12.26 10.44
CA PHE A 449 18.61 -12.81 10.97
C PHE A 449 18.31 -13.38 12.35
N LYS A 450 18.96 -14.52 12.59
CA LYS A 450 19.06 -15.12 13.91
C LYS A 450 20.07 -14.31 14.71
N LEU A 451 19.76 -13.86 15.92
CA LEU A 451 20.75 -13.29 16.84
C LEU A 451 21.59 -14.40 17.47
N SER A 452 22.71 -14.04 18.10
CA SER A 452 23.66 -15.02 18.70
C SER A 452 23.02 -15.98 19.73
N GLN A 453 21.97 -15.54 20.42
CA GLN A 453 21.17 -16.30 21.39
C GLN A 453 20.18 -17.27 20.75
N GLY A 454 20.08 -17.28 19.42
CA GLY A 454 19.21 -18.18 18.67
C GLY A 454 17.82 -17.65 18.36
N GLU A 455 17.47 -16.46 18.85
CA GLU A 455 16.20 -15.78 18.59
C GLU A 455 16.16 -15.18 17.18
N TYR A 456 15.03 -15.31 16.50
CA TYR A 456 14.78 -14.72 15.18
C TYR A 456 14.13 -13.35 15.30
N VAL A 457 14.58 -12.40 14.48
CA VAL A 457 14.08 -11.03 14.49
C VAL A 457 13.56 -10.60 13.12
N SER A 458 12.31 -10.15 13.09
CA SER A 458 11.70 -9.50 11.93
C SER A 458 11.96 -7.99 11.94
N VAL A 459 12.99 -7.54 11.22
CA VAL A 459 13.36 -6.11 11.23
C VAL A 459 12.34 -5.20 10.56
N GLU A 460 11.59 -5.68 9.57
CA GLU A 460 10.54 -4.86 8.94
C GLU A 460 9.40 -4.58 9.93
N ASN A 461 8.98 -5.59 10.68
CA ASN A 461 7.97 -5.41 11.72
C ASN A 461 8.45 -4.43 12.80
N LEU A 462 9.70 -4.57 13.26
CA LEU A 462 10.27 -3.66 14.24
C LEU A 462 10.38 -2.23 13.71
N GLU A 463 10.84 -2.03 12.48
CA GLU A 463 10.91 -0.71 11.85
C GLU A 463 9.53 -0.05 11.79
N SER A 464 8.49 -0.79 11.42
CA SER A 464 7.10 -0.27 11.39
C SER A 464 6.60 0.13 12.78
N ILE A 465 6.93 -0.65 13.81
CA ILE A 465 6.54 -0.35 15.20
C ILE A 465 7.29 0.89 15.71
N TYR A 466 8.61 0.96 15.50
CA TYR A 466 9.42 2.08 15.95
C TYR A 466 9.15 3.38 15.18
N SER A 467 8.64 3.30 13.94
CA SER A 467 8.19 4.46 13.16
C SER A 467 6.95 5.16 13.72
N LEU A 468 6.31 4.60 14.75
CA LEU A 468 5.22 5.27 15.48
C LEU A 468 5.71 6.41 16.38
N SER A 469 7.02 6.52 16.64
CA SER A 469 7.58 7.63 17.42
C SER A 469 7.51 8.94 16.63
N SER A 470 6.95 9.99 17.23
CA SER A 470 6.95 11.34 16.65
C SER A 470 8.34 11.94 16.49
N SER A 471 9.34 11.39 17.17
CA SER A 471 10.74 11.85 17.12
C SER A 471 11.51 11.31 15.91
N ILE A 472 10.89 10.47 15.08
CA ILE A 472 11.56 9.72 13.99
C ILE A 472 10.82 9.91 12.67
N ASP A 473 11.55 10.33 11.63
CA ASP A 473 11.02 10.40 10.26
C ASP A 473 11.26 9.09 9.50
N ALA A 474 12.39 8.43 9.75
CA ALA A 474 12.70 7.11 9.20
C ALA A 474 13.70 6.35 10.09
N ILE A 475 13.61 5.02 10.08
CA ILE A 475 14.53 4.14 10.82
C ILE A 475 14.93 2.93 9.97
N TRP A 476 16.20 2.56 9.98
CA TRP A 476 16.69 1.30 9.44
C TRP A 476 17.33 0.49 10.56
N ILE A 477 16.86 -0.73 10.77
CA ILE A 477 17.34 -1.61 11.84
C ILE A 477 18.25 -2.66 11.24
N TYR A 478 19.38 -2.85 11.90
CA TYR A 478 20.36 -3.86 11.55
C TYR A 478 20.61 -4.80 12.72
N GLY A 479 20.81 -6.06 12.38
CA GLY A 479 21.43 -7.04 13.25
C GLY A 479 22.03 -8.17 12.44
N ASN A 480 22.80 -9.02 13.12
CA ASN A 480 23.48 -10.16 12.53
C ASN A 480 23.58 -11.31 13.53
N SER A 481 23.99 -12.48 13.02
CA SER A 481 24.08 -13.70 13.82
C SER A 481 25.22 -13.78 14.81
N TYR A 482 26.15 -12.82 14.74
CA TYR A 482 27.24 -12.69 15.69
C TYR A 482 26.91 -11.70 16.83
N GLY A 483 25.91 -10.85 16.64
CA GLY A 483 25.43 -9.85 17.60
C GLY A 483 24.37 -10.41 18.53
N SER A 484 24.40 -10.00 19.81
CA SER A 484 23.38 -10.33 20.80
C SER A 484 22.23 -9.31 20.85
N PHE A 485 22.35 -8.21 20.12
CA PHE A 485 21.39 -7.10 20.12
C PHE A 485 21.30 -6.37 18.77
N LEU A 486 20.26 -5.54 18.67
CA LEU A 486 19.95 -4.72 17.49
C LEU A 486 20.55 -3.32 17.60
N VAL A 487 20.94 -2.77 16.45
CA VAL A 487 21.36 -1.37 16.29
C VAL A 487 20.54 -0.71 15.18
N ALA A 488 20.45 0.61 15.17
CA ALA A 488 19.65 1.31 14.17
C ALA A 488 20.29 2.61 13.67
N VAL A 489 20.04 2.93 12.41
CA VAL A 489 20.26 4.26 11.83
C VAL A 489 18.92 4.97 11.76
N VAL A 490 18.84 6.18 12.29
CA VAL A 490 17.61 6.95 12.47
C VAL A 490 17.76 8.29 11.77
N ASN A 491 16.78 8.65 10.93
CA ASN A 491 16.55 10.04 10.56
C ASN A 491 15.60 10.67 11.58
N PRO A 492 16.07 11.57 12.45
CA PRO A 492 15.22 12.17 13.47
C PRO A 492 14.32 13.24 12.86
N ASN A 493 13.14 13.42 13.45
CA ASN A 493 12.24 14.50 13.09
C ASN A 493 12.89 15.86 13.45
N ILE A 494 13.08 16.70 12.44
CA ILE A 494 13.85 17.96 12.58
C ILE A 494 13.25 18.87 13.66
N GLU A 495 11.92 19.05 13.65
CA GLU A 495 11.24 19.95 14.57
C GLU A 495 11.33 19.44 16.02
N THR A 496 11.02 18.16 16.21
CA THR A 496 11.02 17.53 17.54
C THR A 496 12.43 17.52 18.14
N LEU A 497 13.45 17.21 17.34
CA LEU A 497 14.83 17.15 17.84
C LEU A 497 15.40 18.55 18.13
N LYS A 498 15.06 19.57 17.34
CA LYS A 498 15.44 20.97 17.63
C LYS A 498 14.79 21.50 18.90
N GLN A 499 13.50 21.24 19.11
CA GLN A 499 12.82 21.59 20.37
C GLN A 499 13.48 20.94 21.58
N TRP A 500 13.86 19.67 21.46
CA TRP A 500 14.62 18.99 22.52
C TRP A 500 16.01 19.65 22.74
N ALA A 501 16.71 20.02 21.67
CA ALA A 501 18.04 20.63 21.75
C ALA A 501 18.02 22.03 22.39
N GLU A 502 16.98 22.84 22.13
CA GLU A 502 16.76 24.14 22.78
C GLU A 502 16.62 24.00 24.30
N VAL A 503 15.84 23.01 24.75
CA VAL A 503 15.63 22.75 26.19
C VAL A 503 16.89 22.22 26.88
N ASN A 504 17.77 21.54 26.14
CA ASN A 504 18.96 20.87 26.69
C ASN A 504 20.28 21.60 26.38
N GLU A 505 20.21 22.84 25.88
CA GLU A 505 21.35 23.73 25.63
C GLU A 505 22.47 23.05 24.81
N VAL A 506 22.11 22.41 23.70
CA VAL A 506 23.07 21.63 22.89
C VAL A 506 23.71 22.45 21.76
N SER A 507 22.92 22.85 20.76
CA SER A 507 23.32 23.59 19.57
C SER A 507 22.07 23.96 18.78
N GLU A 508 22.15 24.97 17.90
CA GLU A 508 21.10 25.30 16.91
C GLU A 508 21.28 24.53 15.58
N ASP A 509 22.50 24.07 15.29
CA ASP A 509 22.82 23.36 14.05
C ASP A 509 22.39 21.89 14.11
N PHE A 510 21.60 21.45 13.13
CA PHE A 510 20.97 20.14 13.13
C PHE A 510 21.96 18.98 13.00
N SER A 511 23.01 19.16 12.18
CA SER A 511 24.04 18.13 12.00
C SER A 511 24.81 17.91 13.30
N THR A 512 25.16 19.01 13.97
CA THR A 512 25.85 18.98 15.28
C THR A 512 24.98 18.32 16.36
N ILE A 513 23.67 18.58 16.38
CA ILE A 513 22.75 17.92 17.31
C ILE A 513 22.73 16.39 17.08
N CYS A 514 22.76 15.94 15.83
CA CYS A 514 22.75 14.51 15.50
C CYS A 514 24.02 13.79 15.97
N GLU A 515 25.14 14.51 16.11
CA GLU A 515 26.39 13.96 16.63
C GLU A 515 26.40 13.83 18.16
N ASP A 516 25.63 14.65 18.89
CA ASP A 516 25.64 14.71 20.36
C ASP A 516 25.17 13.39 21.01
N PRO A 517 25.97 12.80 21.93
CA PRO A 517 25.60 11.58 22.65
C PRO A 517 24.28 11.67 23.45
N ARG A 518 23.94 12.86 23.97
CA ARG A 518 22.69 13.13 24.68
C ARG A 518 21.49 13.01 23.75
N ALA A 519 21.61 13.47 22.51
CA ALA A 519 20.55 13.34 21.49
C ALA A 519 20.31 11.88 21.14
N ARG A 520 21.38 11.09 20.97
CA ARG A 520 21.28 9.63 20.75
C ARG A 520 20.58 8.93 21.92
N LYS A 521 20.92 9.31 23.16
CA LYS A 521 20.31 8.76 24.36
C LYS A 521 18.82 9.13 24.47
N TYR A 522 18.45 10.35 24.09
CA TYR A 522 17.05 10.78 24.03
C TYR A 522 16.25 9.93 23.04
N ILE A 523 16.72 9.81 21.79
CA ILE A 523 16.06 8.99 20.76
C ILE A 523 15.98 7.51 21.18
N LEU A 524 17.03 6.96 21.76
CA LEU A 524 17.02 5.59 22.29
C LEU A 524 15.98 5.41 23.41
N GLY A 525 15.78 6.45 24.24
CA GLY A 525 14.73 6.49 25.25
C GLY A 525 13.32 6.45 24.66
N GLU A 526 13.07 7.25 23.62
CA GLU A 526 11.80 7.25 22.89
C GLU A 526 11.52 5.90 22.21
N LEU A 527 12.52 5.30 21.58
CA LEU A 527 12.43 3.95 21.02
C LEU A 527 12.11 2.91 22.11
N THR A 528 12.77 3.01 23.26
CA THR A 528 12.50 2.10 24.40
C THR A 528 11.08 2.24 24.91
N LYS A 529 10.53 3.46 24.93
CA LYS A 529 9.14 3.72 25.31
C LYS A 529 8.16 3.05 24.33
N ILE A 530 8.33 3.27 23.03
CA ILE A 530 7.51 2.64 21.98
C ILE A 530 7.57 1.11 22.05
N GLY A 531 8.77 0.55 22.26
CA GLY A 531 8.95 -0.89 22.38
C GLY A 531 8.21 -1.50 23.58
N LYS A 532 8.18 -0.80 24.72
CA LYS A 532 7.40 -1.22 25.90
C LYS A 532 5.89 -1.12 25.66
N GLU A 533 5.43 -0.03 25.06
CA GLU A 533 4.01 0.19 24.73
C GLU A 533 3.47 -0.91 23.80
N ASN A 534 4.30 -1.37 22.86
CA ASN A 534 3.97 -2.44 21.90
C ASN A 534 4.35 -3.84 22.37
N LYS A 535 4.73 -4.02 23.64
CA LYS A 535 5.05 -5.32 24.28
C LYS A 535 6.11 -6.14 23.53
N LEU A 536 7.13 -5.46 23.00
CA LEU A 536 8.26 -6.12 22.37
C LEU A 536 9.06 -6.97 23.38
N ARG A 537 9.65 -8.05 22.90
CA ARG A 537 10.51 -8.95 23.67
C ARG A 537 11.87 -8.29 23.92
N GLY A 538 12.57 -8.72 24.97
CA GLY A 538 13.83 -8.09 25.41
C GLY A 538 14.90 -7.99 24.32
N PHE A 539 14.98 -8.97 23.42
CA PHE A 539 15.93 -9.01 22.30
C PHE A 539 15.50 -8.19 21.07
N GLU A 540 14.25 -7.73 21.03
CA GLU A 540 13.72 -6.85 19.98
C GLU A 540 14.04 -5.36 20.26
N PHE A 541 14.59 -5.03 21.45
CA PHE A 541 14.99 -3.67 21.80
C PHE A 541 16.32 -3.28 21.13
N ILE A 542 16.29 -2.14 20.44
CA ILE A 542 17.49 -1.45 19.92
C ILE A 542 18.37 -1.02 21.09
N LYS A 543 19.67 -1.31 21.02
CA LYS A 543 20.65 -0.94 22.08
C LYS A 543 21.50 0.27 21.74
N ALA A 544 21.69 0.56 20.46
CA ALA A 544 22.47 1.71 20.00
C ALA A 544 21.84 2.32 18.74
N VAL A 545 21.99 3.64 18.61
CA VAL A 545 21.48 4.40 17.46
C VAL A 545 22.54 5.35 16.91
N HIS A 546 22.51 5.51 15.59
CA HIS A 546 23.15 6.60 14.87
C HIS A 546 22.08 7.53 14.32
N LEU A 547 22.25 8.85 14.52
CA LEU A 547 21.35 9.85 13.95
C LEU A 547 21.97 10.38 12.66
N ASP A 548 21.31 10.14 11.54
CA ASP A 548 21.72 10.67 10.24
C ASP A 548 20.89 11.95 9.95
N PRO A 549 21.53 13.13 9.81
CA PRO A 549 20.82 14.37 9.51
C PRO A 549 20.27 14.41 8.08
N ILE A 550 20.72 13.54 7.18
CA ILE A 550 20.29 13.49 5.77
C ILE A 550 19.19 12.43 5.62
N PRO A 551 17.95 12.80 5.19
CA PRO A 551 16.85 11.85 5.02
C PRO A 551 17.16 10.74 4.02
N PHE A 552 16.78 9.48 4.30
CA PHE A 552 16.96 8.38 3.34
C PHE A 552 16.27 8.70 2.01
N ASP A 553 17.03 8.56 0.93
CA ASP A 553 16.66 9.02 -0.40
C ASP A 553 17.09 8.03 -1.50
N MET A 554 16.75 8.35 -2.75
CA MET A 554 17.15 7.59 -3.93
C MET A 554 18.51 8.03 -4.48
N GLU A 555 18.97 9.25 -4.17
CA GLU A 555 20.23 9.81 -4.68
C GLU A 555 21.45 9.07 -4.10
N ARG A 556 21.36 8.67 -2.83
CA ARG A 556 22.33 7.83 -2.11
C ARG A 556 22.11 6.33 -2.33
N ASP A 557 21.22 5.95 -3.26
CA ASP A 557 20.85 4.55 -3.56
C ASP A 557 20.34 3.75 -2.35
N LEU A 558 19.73 4.43 -1.37
CA LEU A 558 19.21 3.80 -0.16
C LEU A 558 17.77 3.29 -0.35
N LEU A 559 16.95 3.99 -1.13
CA LEU A 559 15.54 3.66 -1.37
C LEU A 559 15.26 3.22 -2.81
N THR A 560 14.25 2.37 -3.01
CA THR A 560 13.65 2.10 -4.32
C THR A 560 12.75 3.27 -4.77
N PRO A 561 12.33 3.34 -6.05
CA PRO A 561 11.33 4.30 -6.51
C PRO A 561 9.98 4.25 -5.76
N THR A 562 9.69 3.12 -5.11
CA THR A 562 8.53 2.94 -4.23
C THR A 562 8.85 3.11 -2.74
N TYR A 563 9.97 3.76 -2.43
CA TYR A 563 10.43 4.07 -1.08
C TYR A 563 10.71 2.85 -0.18
N LYS A 564 10.94 1.67 -0.75
CA LYS A 564 11.39 0.50 0.01
C LYS A 564 12.89 0.60 0.29
N LYS A 565 13.33 0.14 1.46
CA LYS A 565 14.75 0.19 1.87
C LYS A 565 15.57 -0.89 1.13
N LYS A 566 16.62 -0.49 0.43
CA LYS A 566 17.61 -1.39 -0.19
C LYS A 566 18.61 -1.87 0.87
N ARG A 567 18.23 -2.85 1.68
CA ARG A 567 18.98 -3.27 2.89
C ARG A 567 20.48 -3.55 2.66
N ASN A 568 20.84 -4.18 1.55
CA ASN A 568 22.26 -4.43 1.23
C ASN A 568 23.03 -3.13 0.98
N GLN A 569 22.39 -2.15 0.33
CA GLN A 569 23.00 -0.83 0.09
C GLN A 569 23.08 -0.03 1.38
N PHE A 570 22.06 -0.10 2.25
CA PHE A 570 22.13 0.45 3.61
C PHE A 570 23.33 -0.12 4.38
N TYR A 571 23.51 -1.44 4.39
CA TYR A 571 24.64 -2.06 5.08
C TYR A 571 25.98 -1.60 4.50
N LYS A 572 26.13 -1.57 3.16
CA LYS A 572 27.36 -1.08 2.52
C LYS A 572 27.64 0.39 2.84
N TYR A 573 26.61 1.24 2.82
CA TYR A 573 26.74 2.68 3.08
C TYR A 573 27.09 2.96 4.54
N TYR A 574 26.41 2.31 5.49
CA TYR A 574 26.59 2.53 6.93
C TYR A 574 27.53 1.53 7.59
N GLN A 575 28.32 0.75 6.85
CA GLN A 575 29.10 -0.37 7.39
C GLN A 575 29.95 0.05 8.60
N ASN A 576 30.76 1.12 8.44
CA ASN A 576 31.62 1.63 9.50
C ASN A 576 30.82 2.07 10.72
N VAL A 577 29.70 2.76 10.51
CA VAL A 577 28.82 3.24 11.57
C VAL A 577 28.22 2.07 12.36
N ILE A 578 27.77 1.03 11.66
CA ILE A 578 27.22 -0.19 12.27
C ILE A 578 28.30 -0.89 13.11
N GLU A 579 29.50 -1.07 12.55
CA GLU A 579 30.61 -1.71 13.26
C GLU A 579 31.00 -0.93 14.53
N ASP A 580 31.02 0.40 14.45
CA ASP A 580 31.34 1.26 15.59
C ASP A 580 30.27 1.19 16.67
N MET A 581 28.98 1.16 16.31
CA MET A 581 27.90 0.95 17.27
C MET A 581 28.02 -0.40 18.00
N TYR A 582 28.41 -1.47 17.30
CA TYR A 582 28.65 -2.76 17.94
C TYR A 582 29.89 -2.77 18.83
N LYS A 583 30.95 -2.03 18.47
CA LYS A 583 32.16 -1.92 19.30
C LYS A 583 31.91 -1.08 20.56
N SER A 584 31.19 0.03 20.44
CA SER A 584 30.96 0.98 21.54
C SER A 584 29.97 0.49 22.60
N THR A 585 29.16 -0.52 22.26
CA THR A 585 28.07 -1.04 23.09
C THR A 585 28.43 -2.38 23.75
N LYS A 586 29.65 -2.88 23.50
CA LYS A 586 30.19 -4.10 24.11
C LYS A 586 30.59 -3.92 25.56
#